data_AF-A0A954AAN6-F1
#
_entry.id   AF-A0A954AAN6-F1
#
_cell.length_a   1.000
_cell.length_b   1.000
_cell.length_c   1.000
_cell.angle_alpha   90.00
_cell.angle_beta   90.00
_cell.angle_gamma   90.00
#
_symmetry.space_group_name_H-M   'P 1'
#
loop_
_entity.id
_entity.type
_entity.pdbx_description
1 polymer ?
#
loop_
_entity_poly.entity_id
_entity_poly.type
_entity_poly.pdbx_seq_one_letter_code
_entity_poly.pdbx_strand_id
1 'polypeptide(L)'
;MAGAQTLGASTALPSAQEYFGDDYYGRERFRKYLTYFPSEGPILDFGCGDGVFLNLLRREGRAGRGIDYDLTNVERGRAFGLDIVHADIFEFAKREEEKDRYAGIMMADFVEH
;
A
#
# COMPACT_ATOMS: atom_id res chain seq x y z
N MET A 1 19.96 -2.36 37.97
CA MET A 1 20.15 -1.05 37.32
C MET A 1 19.77 -1.21 35.86
N ALA A 2 18.51 -0.94 35.53
CA ALA A 2 18.00 -1.00 34.16
C ALA A 2 18.50 0.23 33.41
N GLY A 3 19.38 0.02 32.42
CA GLY A 3 19.75 1.06 31.47
C GLY A 3 18.62 1.23 30.47
N ALA A 4 17.75 2.21 30.71
CA ALA A 4 16.85 2.72 29.69
C ALA A 4 17.70 3.30 28.56
N GLN A 5 17.81 2.56 27.45
CA GLN A 5 18.37 3.10 26.23
C GLN A 5 17.32 3.99 25.59
N THR A 6 17.58 5.29 25.67
CA THR A 6 16.90 6.36 24.97
C THR A 6 16.91 6.06 23.46
N LEU A 7 15.74 5.73 22.89
CA LEU A 7 15.55 5.69 21.44
C LEU A 7 15.47 7.13 20.92
N GLY A 8 16.63 7.71 20.62
CA GLY A 8 16.75 8.89 19.79
C GLY A 8 17.42 8.53 18.47
N ALA A 9 16.67 8.60 17.37
CA ALA A 9 17.18 9.00 16.05
C ALA A 9 16.01 9.07 15.05
N SER A 10 15.73 10.28 14.56
CA SER A 10 15.07 10.45 13.27
C SER A 10 16.01 9.92 12.20
N THR A 11 15.74 8.72 11.68
CA THR A 11 16.35 8.24 10.44
C THR A 11 15.37 8.51 9.32
N ALA A 12 15.78 9.35 8.37
CA ALA A 12 15.06 9.51 7.11
C ALA A 12 14.74 8.12 6.52
N LEU A 13 13.54 7.96 5.96
CA LEU A 13 13.18 6.72 5.29
C LEU A 13 14.21 6.42 4.18
N PRO A 14 14.55 5.15 3.96
CA PRO A 14 15.40 4.76 2.83
C PRO A 14 14.71 5.07 1.50
N SER A 15 15.41 4.93 0.38
CA SER A 15 14.78 5.12 -0.93
C SER A 15 13.66 4.09 -1.17
N ALA A 16 12.70 4.42 -2.04
CA ALA A 16 11.64 3.47 -2.42
C ALA A 16 12.19 2.19 -3.10
N GLN A 17 13.38 2.25 -3.69
CA GLN A 17 14.02 1.06 -4.24
C GLN A 17 14.51 0.14 -3.12
N GLU A 18 15.17 0.70 -2.11
CA GLU A 18 15.67 -0.05 -0.95
C GLU A 18 14.53 -0.57 -0.06
N TYR A 19 13.48 0.23 0.10
CA TYR A 19 12.36 -0.12 0.97
C TYR A 19 11.46 -1.21 0.38
N PHE A 20 11.01 -1.03 -0.86
CA PHE A 20 10.04 -1.95 -1.48
C PHE A 20 10.71 -3.08 -2.26
N GLY A 21 11.97 -2.92 -2.68
CA GLY A 21 12.73 -3.95 -3.39
C GLY A 21 12.10 -4.46 -4.70
N ASP A 22 12.85 -5.28 -5.43
CA ASP A 22 12.34 -6.09 -6.55
C ASP A 22 12.60 -7.58 -6.31
N ASP A 23 12.70 -7.97 -5.04
CA ASP A 23 12.85 -9.36 -4.63
C ASP A 23 11.48 -10.02 -4.37
N TYR A 24 11.53 -11.27 -3.89
CA TYR A 24 10.34 -12.08 -3.62
C TYR A 24 9.43 -11.53 -2.52
N TYR A 25 9.95 -10.72 -1.59
CA TYR A 25 9.15 -10.09 -0.53
C TYR A 25 8.65 -8.70 -0.96
N GLY A 26 9.32 -8.09 -1.94
CA GLY A 26 8.98 -6.81 -2.53
C GLY A 26 7.98 -6.89 -3.68
N ARG A 27 8.24 -6.06 -4.70
CA ARG A 27 7.31 -5.88 -5.82
C ARG A 27 7.15 -7.12 -6.71
N GLU A 28 8.16 -7.98 -6.82
CA GLU A 28 8.09 -9.15 -7.71
C GLU A 28 6.97 -10.11 -7.30
N ARG A 29 6.71 -10.21 -5.98
CA ARG A 29 5.59 -10.97 -5.43
C ARG A 29 4.25 -10.63 -6.08
N PHE A 30 4.06 -9.34 -6.34
CA PHE A 30 2.81 -8.80 -6.84
C PHE A 30 2.76 -8.62 -8.36
N ARG A 31 3.91 -8.63 -9.03
CA ARG A 31 4.03 -8.32 -10.47
C ARG A 31 3.15 -9.19 -11.36
N LYS A 32 3.00 -10.48 -11.01
CA LYS A 32 2.10 -11.41 -11.70
C LYS A 32 0.63 -10.96 -11.70
N TYR A 33 0.17 -10.26 -10.65
CA TYR A 33 -1.23 -9.84 -10.54
C TYR A 33 -1.60 -8.69 -11.46
N LEU A 34 -0.62 -7.94 -11.98
CA LEU A 34 -0.88 -6.85 -12.92
C LEU A 34 -1.63 -7.33 -14.17
N THR A 35 -1.47 -8.60 -14.54
CA THR A 35 -2.14 -9.21 -15.71
C THR A 35 -3.65 -9.37 -15.56
N TYR A 36 -4.18 -9.33 -14.34
CA TYR A 36 -5.63 -9.42 -14.07
C TYR A 36 -6.33 -8.06 -14.12
N PHE A 37 -5.57 -6.97 -14.18
CA PHE A 37 -6.12 -5.62 -14.16
C PHE A 37 -6.03 -4.98 -15.55
N PRO A 38 -7.01 -4.16 -15.95
CA PRO A 38 -6.94 -3.41 -17.20
C PRO A 38 -5.78 -2.42 -17.20
N SER A 39 -5.22 -2.12 -18.38
CA SER A 39 -4.09 -1.18 -18.50
C SER A 39 -4.43 0.25 -18.04
N GLU A 40 -5.71 0.63 -18.09
CA GLU A 40 -6.22 1.95 -17.74
C GLU A 40 -7.21 1.89 -16.58
N GLY A 41 -7.34 3.04 -15.90
CA GLY A 41 -8.22 3.24 -14.75
C GLY A 41 -7.56 2.91 -13.40
N PRO A 42 -8.06 3.50 -12.31
CA PRO A 42 -7.45 3.36 -11.00
C PRO A 42 -7.76 2.00 -10.38
N ILE A 43 -6.77 1.42 -9.68
CA ILE A 43 -6.94 0.20 -8.90
C ILE A 43 -7.08 0.54 -7.42
N LEU A 44 -8.02 -0.11 -6.74
CA LEU A 44 -8.17 -0.04 -5.30
C LEU A 44 -7.45 -1.22 -4.65
N ASP A 45 -6.67 -0.99 -3.61
CA ASP A 45 -5.96 -2.02 -2.85
C ASP A 45 -6.45 -1.99 -1.39
N PHE A 46 -7.23 -3.00 -0.98
CA PHE A 46 -7.72 -3.10 0.39
C PHE A 46 -6.75 -3.90 1.26
N GLY A 47 -6.42 -3.36 2.43
CA GLY A 47 -5.38 -3.92 3.29
C GLY A 47 -4.01 -3.74 2.66
N CYS A 48 -3.73 -2.55 2.11
CA CYS A 48 -2.55 -2.33 1.27
C CYS A 48 -1.21 -2.33 2.05
N GLY A 49 -1.25 -2.38 3.39
CA GLY A 49 -0.10 -2.21 4.24
C GLY A 49 0.60 -0.88 3.97
N ASP A 50 1.93 -0.91 3.91
CA ASP A 50 2.75 0.24 3.54
C ASP A 50 2.79 0.54 2.03
N GLY A 51 2.05 -0.23 1.23
CA GLY A 51 1.78 0.05 -0.17
C GLY A 51 2.77 -0.53 -1.17
N VAL A 52 3.35 -1.72 -0.92
CA VAL A 52 4.22 -2.43 -1.89
C VAL A 52 3.56 -2.53 -3.28
N PHE A 53 2.28 -2.92 -3.33
CA PHE A 53 1.56 -3.04 -4.61
C PHE A 53 1.28 -1.68 -5.25
N LEU A 54 0.90 -0.66 -4.47
CA LEU A 54 0.72 0.70 -4.98
C LEU A 54 2.02 1.29 -5.52
N ASN A 55 3.15 1.00 -4.88
CA ASN A 55 4.45 1.40 -5.36
C ASN A 55 4.78 0.75 -6.71
N LEU A 56 4.47 -0.54 -6.87
CA LEU A 56 4.56 -1.23 -8.15
C LEU A 56 3.66 -0.57 -9.20
N LEU A 57 2.39 -0.30 -8.91
CA LEU A 57 1.47 0.39 -9.83
C LEU A 57 2.05 1.73 -10.30
N ARG A 58 2.56 2.54 -9.36
CA ARG A 58 3.18 3.83 -9.69
C ARG A 58 4.39 3.66 -10.62
N ARG A 59 5.23 2.65 -10.41
CA ARG A 59 6.38 2.37 -11.29
C ARG A 59 5.96 1.96 -12.70
N GLU A 60 4.85 1.24 -12.83
CA GLU A 60 4.27 0.85 -14.11
C GLU A 60 3.40 1.96 -14.75
N GLY A 61 3.37 3.16 -14.16
CA GLY A 61 2.61 4.31 -14.67
C GLY A 61 1.09 4.18 -14.46
N ARG A 62 0.66 3.34 -13.53
CA ARG A 62 -0.76 3.04 -13.26
C ARG A 62 -1.23 3.74 -11.99
N ALA A 63 -2.48 4.20 -12.01
CA ALA A 63 -3.09 4.82 -10.84
C ALA A 63 -3.53 3.76 -9.83
N GLY A 64 -3.25 3.99 -8.55
CA GLY A 64 -3.64 3.11 -7.47
C GLY A 64 -3.99 3.90 -6.21
N ARG A 65 -4.95 3.40 -5.44
CA ARG A 65 -5.32 3.91 -4.12
C ARG A 65 -5.39 2.75 -3.12
N GLY A 66 -4.79 2.93 -1.95
CA GLY A 66 -4.82 1.95 -0.87
C GLY A 66 -5.72 2.34 0.27
N ILE A 67 -6.31 1.34 0.94
CA ILE A 67 -6.97 1.48 2.23
C ILE A 67 -6.28 0.56 3.24
N ASP A 68 -5.90 1.10 4.39
CA ASP A 68 -5.38 0.29 5.50
C ASP A 68 -5.84 0.86 6.84
N TYR A 69 -5.99 -0.01 7.84
CA TYR A 69 -6.45 0.37 9.18
C TYR A 69 -5.29 0.69 10.13
N ASP A 70 -4.05 0.31 9.79
CA ASP A 70 -2.87 0.64 10.59
C ASP A 70 -2.30 1.98 10.14
N LEU A 71 -2.50 3.00 10.99
CA LEU A 71 -2.00 4.36 10.74
C LEU A 71 -0.48 4.39 10.49
N THR A 72 0.31 3.51 11.11
CA THR A 72 1.77 3.44 10.92
C THR A 72 2.12 3.08 9.48
N ASN A 73 1.42 2.09 8.92
CA ASN A 73 1.59 1.67 7.53
C ASN A 73 1.17 2.79 6.57
N VAL A 74 0.03 3.43 6.86
CA VAL A 74 -0.49 4.55 6.06
C VAL A 74 0.49 5.71 6.03
N GLU A 75 1.01 6.14 7.18
CA GLU A 75 1.96 7.24 7.27
C GLU A 75 3.26 6.92 6.53
N ARG A 76 3.74 5.67 6.63
CA ARG A 76 4.94 5.23 5.92
C ARG A 76 4.75 5.24 4.40
N GLY A 77 3.66 4.66 3.90
CA GLY A 77 3.37 4.66 2.46
C GLY A 77 3.14 6.07 1.92
N ARG A 78 2.47 6.94 2.67
CA ARG A 78 2.32 8.37 2.32
C ARG A 78 3.65 9.11 2.29
N ALA A 79 4.60 8.78 3.16
CA ALA A 79 5.94 9.35 3.13
C ALA A 79 6.72 8.94 1.86
N PHE A 80 6.37 7.82 1.23
CA PHE A 80 6.84 7.45 -0.12
C PHE A 80 6.04 8.10 -1.27
N GLY A 81 5.04 8.92 -0.96
CA GLY A 81 4.16 9.58 -1.93
C GLY A 81 3.12 8.66 -2.55
N LEU A 82 2.62 7.68 -1.79
CA LEU A 82 1.52 6.81 -2.20
C LEU A 82 0.16 7.37 -1.74
N ASP A 83 -0.89 7.16 -2.54
CA ASP A 83 -2.27 7.52 -2.18
C ASP A 83 -2.87 6.41 -1.31
N ILE A 84 -2.74 6.57 0.01
CA ILE A 84 -3.29 5.63 1.00
C ILE A 84 -4.23 6.37 1.93
N VAL A 85 -5.40 5.79 2.20
CA VAL A 85 -6.40 6.30 3.14
C VAL A 85 -6.40 5.42 4.39
N HIS A 86 -6.27 6.06 5.56
CA HIS A 86 -6.46 5.39 6.84
C HIS A 86 -7.96 5.24 7.11
N ALA A 87 -8.46 4.01 6.98
CA ALA A 87 -9.87 3.70 7.23
C ALA A 87 -10.07 2.19 7.45
N ASP A 88 -11.16 1.84 8.14
CA ASP A 88 -11.70 0.50 8.07
C ASP A 88 -12.27 0.23 6.67
N ILE A 89 -11.98 -0.94 6.11
CA ILE A 89 -12.34 -1.30 4.73
C ILE A 89 -13.86 -1.36 4.56
N PHE A 90 -14.60 -1.88 5.54
CA PHE A 90 -16.05 -1.98 5.47
C PHE A 90 -16.72 -0.62 5.60
N GLU A 91 -16.22 0.23 6.49
CA GLU A 91 -16.69 1.62 6.61
C GLU A 91 -16.36 2.44 5.36
N PHE A 92 -15.19 2.24 4.75
CA PHE A 92 -14.85 2.84 3.47
C PHE A 92 -15.83 2.38 2.37
N ALA A 93 -16.02 1.07 2.23
CA ALA A 93 -16.89 0.50 1.21
C ALA A 93 -18.36 0.95 1.33
N LYS A 94 -18.86 1.18 2.55
CA LYS A 94 -20.22 1.71 2.77
C LYS A 94 -20.39 3.17 2.36
N ARG A 95 -19.33 3.97 2.50
CA ARG A 95 -19.34 5.42 2.20
C ARG A 95 -19.05 5.70 0.73
N GLU A 96 -18.47 4.75 0.03
CA GLU A 96 -18.14 4.90 -1.37
C GLU A 96 -19.42 4.81 -2.22
N GLU A 97 -19.95 5.97 -2.60
CA GLU A 97 -21.20 6.10 -3.35
C GLU A 97 -21.00 6.06 -4.88
N GLU A 98 -19.77 6.26 -5.35
CA GLU A 98 -19.42 6.24 -6.78
C GLU A 98 -19.22 4.82 -7.30
N LYS A 99 -20.24 4.32 -8.00
CA LYS A 99 -20.14 3.08 -8.79
C LYS A 99 -19.16 3.26 -9.95
N ASP A 100 -18.47 2.18 -10.31
CA ASP A 100 -17.56 2.09 -11.46
C ASP A 100 -16.33 3.02 -11.41
N ARG A 101 -15.98 3.53 -10.22
CA ARG A 101 -14.82 4.39 -10.03
C ARG A 101 -13.49 3.66 -10.23
N TYR A 102 -13.41 2.39 -9.86
CA TYR A 102 -12.19 1.59 -9.90
C TYR A 102 -12.27 0.52 -10.98
N ALA A 103 -11.18 0.39 -11.74
CA ALA A 103 -11.06 -0.58 -12.81
C ALA A 103 -10.73 -2.00 -12.29
N GLY A 104 -10.36 -2.10 -11.02
CA GLY A 104 -10.24 -3.36 -10.31
C GLY A 104 -9.92 -3.16 -8.82
N ILE A 105 -10.10 -4.23 -8.05
CA ILE A 105 -9.82 -4.27 -6.61
C ILE A 105 -8.81 -5.37 -6.34
N MET A 106 -7.76 -5.05 -5.60
CA MET A 106 -6.77 -5.98 -5.05
C MET A 106 -7.06 -6.21 -3.57
N MET A 107 -6.99 -7.47 -3.15
CA MET A 107 -7.01 -7.89 -1.76
C MET A 107 -6.05 -9.07 -1.62
N ALA A 108 -4.82 -8.81 -1.17
CA ALA A 108 -3.80 -9.85 -0.96
C ALA A 108 -3.55 -10.04 0.54
N ASP A 109 -3.22 -11.28 0.93
CA ASP A 109 -2.78 -11.65 2.28
C ASP A 109 -3.76 -11.25 3.42
N PHE A 110 -5.03 -11.06 3.07
CA PHE A 110 -6.07 -10.59 3.99
C PHE A 110 -6.69 -11.71 4.85
N VAL A 111 -6.49 -12.99 4.50
CA VAL A 111 -7.18 -14.13 5.15
C VAL A 111 -6.40 -14.70 6.35
N GLU A 112 -5.24 -14.11 6.67
CA GLU A 112 -4.35 -14.58 7.73
C GLU A 112 -4.33 -13.70 9.00
N HIS A 113 -5.15 -12.64 9.05
CA HIS A 113 -5.33 -11.78 10.24
C HIS A 113 -6.81 -11.49 10.53
#